data_AF-A0A530ZL96-F1
#
_entry.id   AF-A0A530ZL96-F1
#
_cell.length_a   1.000
_cell.length_b   1.000
_cell.length_c   1.000
_cell.angle_alpha   90.00
_cell.angle_beta   90.00
_cell.angle_gamma   90.00
#
_symmetry.space_group_name_H-M   'P 1'
#
loop_
_entity.id
_entity.type
_entity.pdbx_description
1 polymer ?
#
loop_
_entity_poly.entity_id
_entity_poly.type
_entity_poly.pdbx_seq_one_letter_code
_entity_poly.pdbx_strand_id
1 'polypeptide(L)' 'EMVGAVPWYFDVVKGPIRMVDGFWQVPEAPGLGIEVDEAVCARYPFAPEVLHTQNAVMPDGTIVDW' A
#
# COMPACT_ATOMS: atom_id res chain seq x y z
N GLU A 1 0.10 8.77 1.66
CA GLU A 1 -0.55 7.57 2.23
C GLU A 1 -1.14 6.77 1.06
N MET A 2 -0.97 5.44 1.03
CA MET A 2 -1.36 4.58 -0.11
C MET A 2 -2.61 3.72 0.20
N VAL A 3 -3.38 4.10 1.22
CA VAL A 3 -4.64 3.41 1.55
C VAL A 3 -5.59 3.51 0.37
N GLY A 4 -6.11 2.38 -0.09
CA GLY A 4 -7.02 2.34 -1.23
C GLY A 4 -6.34 2.51 -2.59
N ALA A 5 -5.02 2.32 -2.70
CA ALA A 5 -4.28 2.41 -3.97
C ALA A 5 -4.82 1.45 -5.07
N VAL A 6 -5.51 0.38 -4.67
CA VAL A 6 -6.20 -0.56 -5.55
C VAL A 6 -7.63 -0.82 -5.05
N PRO A 7 -8.60 -1.13 -5.94
CA PRO A 7 -10.00 -1.34 -5.54
C PRO A 7 -10.20 -2.45 -4.50
N TRP A 8 -9.31 -3.44 -4.48
CA TRP A 8 -9.33 -4.60 -3.58
C TRP A 8 -8.45 -4.43 -2.33
N TYR A 9 -7.95 -3.22 -2.04
CA TYR A 9 -7.02 -2.97 -0.94
C TYR A 9 -7.53 -3.49 0.41
N PHE A 10 -8.80 -3.23 0.71
CA PHE A 10 -9.45 -3.67 1.96
C PHE A 10 -9.92 -5.13 1.94
N ASP A 11 -9.89 -5.78 0.78
CA ASP A 11 -10.18 -7.21 0.68
C ASP A 11 -8.97 -8.05 1.12
N VAL A 12 -7.75 -7.54 0.92
CA VAL A 12 -6.49 -8.25 1.24
C VAL A 12 -6.13 -8.17 2.73
N VAL A 13 -6.36 -7.03 3.37
CA VAL A 13 -5.90 -6.80 4.75
C VAL A 13 -7.10 -6.71 5.70
N LYS A 14 -7.14 -7.59 6.69
CA LYS A 14 -8.12 -7.56 7.78
C LYS A 14 -7.43 -6.99 9.01
N GLY A 15 -7.93 -5.89 9.56
CA GLY A 15 -7.34 -5.30 10.75
C GLY A 15 -8.22 -4.25 11.44
N PRO A 16 -7.94 -3.93 12.70
CA PRO A 16 -8.74 -3.03 13.54
C PRO A 16 -8.37 -1.56 13.37
N ILE A 17 -7.32 -1.25 12.59
CA ILE A 17 -6.85 0.13 12.41
C ILE A 17 -7.95 0.93 11.73
N ARG A 18 -8.39 1.98 12.43
CA ARG A 18 -9.43 2.91 11.97
C ARG A 18 -8.90 4.32 12.13
N MET A 19 -9.21 5.16 11.16
CA MET A 19 -9.04 6.60 11.29
C MET A 19 -10.31 7.18 11.91
N VAL A 20 -10.17 7.82 13.06
CA VAL A 20 -11.28 8.50 13.77
C VAL A 20 -10.81 9.93 14.04
N ASP A 21 -11.57 10.90 13.53
CA ASP A 21 -11.30 12.34 13.68
C ASP A 21 -9.88 12.77 13.26
N GLY A 22 -9.32 12.10 12.25
CA GLY A 22 -7.96 12.35 11.75
C GLY A 22 -6.85 11.65 12.53
N PHE A 23 -7.19 10.80 13.49
CA PHE A 23 -6.24 10.03 14.31
C PHE A 23 -6.37 8.53 14.06
N TRP A 24 -5.23 7.87 13.84
CA TRP A 24 -5.15 6.42 13.83
C TRP A 24 -5.33 5.87 15.23
N GLN A 25 -6.32 4.99 15.39
CA GLN A 25 -6.58 4.34 16.66
C GLN A 25 -5.54 3.26 16.94
N VAL A 26 -5.17 3.11 18.22
CA VAL A 26 -4.28 2.03 18.67
C VAL A 26 -5.06 0.70 18.64
N PRO A 27 -4.57 -0.33 17.95
CA PRO A 27 -5.18 -1.66 17.97
C PRO A 27 -5.19 -2.27 19.37
N GLU A 28 -6.27 -2.95 19.73
CA GLU A 28 -6.38 -3.70 21.00
C GLU A 28 -6.07 -5.20 20.83
N ALA A 29 -6.08 -5.71 19.60
CA ALA A 29 -5.79 -7.11 19.31
C ALA A 29 -4.30 -7.42 19.54
N PRO A 30 -3.94 -8.64 19.99
CA PRO A 30 -2.55 -9.03 20.17
C PRO A 30 -1.70 -8.91 18.89
N GLY A 31 -0.40 -8.65 19.08
CA GLY A 31 0.53 -8.49 17.96
C GLY A 31 0.25 -7.20 17.17
N LEU A 32 0.31 -7.28 15.84
CA LEU A 32 -0.03 -6.16 14.97
C LEU A 32 -1.55 -5.99 14.79
N GLY A 33 -2.35 -6.97 15.23
CA GLY A 33 -3.80 -6.99 15.02
C GLY A 33 -4.23 -7.13 13.56
N ILE A 34 -3.33 -7.50 12.64
CA ILE A 34 -3.61 -7.56 11.20
C ILE A 34 -3.44 -9.00 10.69
N GLU A 35 -4.32 -9.38 9.76
CA GLU A 35 -4.23 -10.61 8.99
C GLU A 35 -4.29 -10.31 7.49
N VAL A 36 -3.67 -11.18 6.69
CA VAL A 36 -3.68 -11.12 5.22
C VAL A 36 -4.55 -12.24 4.67
N ASP A 37 -5.47 -11.91 3.77
CA ASP A 37 -6.30 -12.90 3.07
C ASP A 37 -5.56 -13.45 1.84
N GLU A 38 -4.85 -14.57 2.02
CA GLU A 38 -4.07 -15.20 0.95
C GLU A 38 -4.93 -15.63 -0.25
N ALA A 39 -6.22 -15.93 -0.05
CA ALA A 39 -7.12 -16.28 -1.14
C ALA A 39 -7.45 -15.08 -2.03
N VAL A 40 -7.46 -13.86 -1.46
CA VAL A 40 -7.57 -12.61 -2.23
C VAL A 40 -6.23 -12.32 -2.92
N CYS A 41 -5.10 -12.48 -2.24
CA CYS A 41 -3.77 -12.33 -2.85
C CYS A 41 -3.61 -13.22 -4.10
N ALA A 42 -4.07 -14.47 -4.05
CA ALA A 42 -4.00 -15.40 -5.19
C ALA A 42 -4.78 -14.92 -6.43
N ARG A 43 -5.79 -14.05 -6.27
CA ARG A 43 -6.56 -13.47 -7.39
C ARG A 43 -5.83 -12.31 -8.05
N TYR A 44 -4.89 -11.68 -7.34
CA TYR A 44 -4.16 -10.50 -7.78
C TYR A 44 -2.64 -10.75 -7.68
N PRO A 45 -2.08 -11.62 -8.55
CA PRO A 45 -0.66 -11.92 -8.54
C PRO A 45 0.15 -10.66 -8.85
N PHE A 46 1.45 -10.73 -8.53
CA PHE A 46 2.39 -9.66 -8.83
C PHE A 46 2.30 -9.20 -10.29
N ALA A 47 2.18 -7.89 -10.47
CA ALA A 47 2.31 -7.21 -11.74
C ALA A 47 3.37 -6.10 -11.59
N PRO A 48 4.27 -5.91 -12.57
CA PRO A 48 5.23 -4.82 -12.53
C PRO A 48 4.52 -3.46 -12.46
N GLU A 49 4.89 -2.64 -11.49
CA GLU A 49 4.43 -1.26 -11.39
C GLU A 49 5.22 -0.35 -12.34
N VAL A 50 4.60 0.72 -12.83
CA VAL A 50 5.32 1.80 -13.51
C VAL A 50 6.10 2.58 -12.45
N LEU A 51 7.41 2.38 -12.43
CA LEU A 51 8.31 3.12 -11.56
C LEU A 51 8.51 4.53 -12.15
N HIS A 52 7.61 5.44 -11.81
CA HIS A 52 7.63 6.83 -12.32
C HIS A 52 8.95 7.54 -12.00
N THR A 53 9.62 7.16 -10.92
CA THR A 53 10.97 7.61 -10.54
C THR A 53 12.02 7.35 -11.62
N GLN A 54 11.84 6.33 -12.47
CA GLN A 54 12.76 6.07 -13.59
C GLN A 54 12.75 7.19 -14.64
N ASN A 55 11.72 8.04 -14.64
CA ASN A 55 11.63 9.20 -15.52
C ASN A 55 12.30 10.45 -14.95
N ALA A 56 12.90 10.38 -13.74
CA ALA A 56 13.63 11.47 -13.11
C ALA A 56 15.01 11.65 -13.75
N VAL A 57 15.00 11.96 -15.05
CA VAL A 57 16.19 12.10 -15.90
C VAL A 57 16.05 13.39 -16.70
N MET A 58 17.05 14.26 -16.62
CA MET A 58 17.11 15.48 -17.42
C MET A 58 17.43 15.15 -18.89
N PRO A 59 17.22 16.09 -19.85
CA PRO A 59 17.52 15.86 -21.26
C PRO A 59 18.99 15.49 -21.57
N ASP A 60 19.92 15.86 -20.67
CA ASP A 60 21.35 15.55 -20.76
C ASP A 60 21.71 14.17 -20.15
N GLY A 61 20.73 13.43 -19.64
CA GLY A 61 20.92 12.12 -19.02
C GLY A 61 21.23 12.17 -17.52
N THR A 62 21.27 13.36 -16.89
CA THR A 62 21.48 13.46 -15.45
C THR A 62 20.31 12.89 -14.67
N ILE A 63 20.60 11.96 -13.75
CA ILE A 63 19.62 11.42 -12.80
C ILE A 63 19.36 12.45 -11.71
N VAL A 64 18.08 12.72 -11.43
CA VAL A 64 17.65 13.66 -10.39
C VAL A 64 16.72 12.97 -9.40
N ASP A 65 16.45 13.66 -8.29
CA ASP A 65 15.48 13.20 -7.29
C ASP A 65 14.03 13.33 -7.81
N TRP A 66 13.13 12.50 -7.28
CA TRP A 66 11.71 12.41 -7.67
C TRP A 66 10.77 12.55 -6.47
#